data_AF-A0A7W1I2U4-F1
#
_entry.id   AF-A0A7W1I2U4-F1
#
_cell.length_a   1.000
_cell.length_b   1.000
_cell.length_c   1.000
_cell.angle_alpha   90.00
_cell.angle_beta   90.00
_cell.angle_gamma   90.00
#
_symmetry.space_group_name_H-M   'P 1'
#
loop_
_entity.id
_entity.type
_entity.pdbx_description
1 polymer ?
#
loop_
_entity_poly.entity_id
_entity_poly.type
_entity_poly.pdbx_seq_one_letter_code
_entity_poly.pdbx_strand_id
1 'polypeptide(L)'
;LVFMTVAGEEQGLVGSTAHARRMKEQKVPVQALFNNDIVGNSTGGNGIVDGSSVKVYSEGPEDSLSRSLANFAKRIAERYVPSHELRLMARRDRFGRGGDHCGFNAEGFAAIGFRESKENYSKQHNANDTIDGVSFPYLAQNARANAAGMAVLALAPPPPQVRPNMLTRRPSGYDANLRWTASPNAVGYRVFWRNAWAPDWEHEMYVGNVTEFVMPNKNIDDHVFGVAAVGPGGHESTISAYVMAPRND
;
A
#
# COMPACT_ATOMS: atom_id res chain seq x y z
N LEU A 1 -14.10 -5.90 7.43
CA LEU A 1 -14.06 -5.06 6.21
C LEU A 1 -15.20 -4.07 6.26
N VAL A 2 -14.97 -2.83 5.85
CA VAL A 2 -16.01 -1.78 5.76
C VAL A 2 -16.01 -1.27 4.32
N PHE A 3 -17.19 -1.27 3.69
CA PHE A 3 -17.41 -0.63 2.40
C PHE A 3 -18.17 0.67 2.66
N MET A 4 -17.67 1.78 2.12
CA MET A 4 -18.24 3.10 2.36
C MET A 4 -18.30 3.92 1.08
N THR A 5 -19.35 4.72 1.00
CA THR A 5 -19.49 5.82 0.03
C THR A 5 -19.32 7.13 0.78
N VAL A 6 -18.52 8.03 0.25
CA VAL A 6 -18.22 9.33 0.86
C VAL A 6 -19.08 10.43 0.25
N ALA A 7 -19.51 11.37 1.08
CA ALA A 7 -20.16 12.59 0.62
C ALA A 7 -19.14 13.71 0.47
N GLY A 8 -19.36 14.63 -0.48
CA GLY A 8 -18.59 15.87 -0.56
C GLY A 8 -17.13 15.73 -0.99
N GLU A 9 -16.78 14.69 -1.75
CA GLU A 9 -15.45 14.53 -2.37
C GLU A 9 -15.14 15.77 -3.25
N GLU A 10 -16.07 16.08 -4.15
CA GLU A 10 -16.01 17.20 -5.11
C GLU A 10 -16.08 18.59 -4.45
N GLN A 11 -16.34 18.66 -3.15
CA GLN A 11 -16.35 19.89 -2.36
C GLN A 11 -15.08 20.05 -1.51
N GLY A 12 -14.02 19.30 -1.83
CA GLY A 12 -12.76 19.32 -1.11
C GLY A 12 -12.67 18.25 -0.04
N LEU A 13 -13.10 17.02 -0.36
CA LEU A 13 -12.92 15.82 0.48
C LEU A 13 -13.60 15.92 1.85
N VAL A 14 -14.74 16.61 1.93
CA VAL A 14 -15.40 16.94 3.21
C VAL A 14 -15.75 15.67 4.00
N GLY A 15 -16.39 14.70 3.35
CA GLY A 15 -16.84 13.47 4.00
C GLY A 15 -15.68 12.58 4.46
N SER A 16 -14.69 12.34 3.60
CA SER A 16 -13.53 11.52 3.96
C SER A 16 -12.68 12.16 5.04
N THR A 17 -12.46 13.48 4.99
CA THR A 17 -11.73 14.21 6.03
C THR A 17 -12.45 14.14 7.37
N ALA A 18 -13.76 14.39 7.40
CA ALA A 18 -14.54 14.30 8.64
C ALA A 18 -14.55 12.87 9.20
N HIS A 19 -14.68 11.86 8.33
CA HIS A 19 -14.68 10.47 8.73
C HIS A 19 -13.31 10.04 9.30
N ALA A 20 -12.21 10.40 8.63
CA ALA A 20 -10.86 10.11 9.09
C ALA A 20 -10.58 10.73 10.47
N ARG A 21 -10.93 12.01 10.67
CA ARG A 21 -10.80 12.70 11.97
C ARG A 21 -11.54 11.96 13.07
N ARG A 22 -12.80 11.60 12.81
CA ARG A 22 -13.61 10.83 13.76
C ARG A 22 -12.97 9.49 14.10
N MET A 23 -12.46 8.74 13.11
CA MET A 23 -11.80 7.45 13.36
C MET A 23 -10.56 7.62 14.25
N LYS A 24 -9.77 8.67 14.03
CA LYS A 24 -8.60 9.00 14.86
C LYS A 24 -8.98 9.41 16.28
N GLU A 25 -9.96 10.30 16.44
CA GLU A 25 -10.47 10.75 17.75
C GLU A 25 -11.01 9.58 18.56
N GLN A 26 -11.74 8.67 17.90
CA GLN A 26 -12.31 7.47 18.51
C GLN A 26 -11.29 6.33 18.67
N LYS A 27 -10.04 6.54 18.24
CA LYS A 27 -8.96 5.53 18.26
C LYS A 27 -9.35 4.23 17.59
N VAL A 28 -10.15 4.32 16.53
CA VAL A 28 -10.56 3.15 15.75
C VAL A 28 -9.33 2.61 15.01
N PRO A 29 -8.99 1.33 15.17
CA PRO A 29 -7.86 0.73 14.47
C PRO A 29 -8.20 0.57 12.98
N VAL A 30 -7.72 1.50 12.15
CA VAL A 30 -7.82 1.42 10.69
C VAL A 30 -6.49 0.93 10.13
N GLN A 31 -6.48 -0.30 9.62
CA GLN A 31 -5.27 -0.93 9.09
C GLN A 31 -4.91 -0.41 7.68
N ALA A 32 -5.93 -0.18 6.84
CA ALA A 32 -5.75 0.22 5.46
C ALA A 32 -7.03 0.83 4.90
N LEU A 33 -6.88 1.76 3.95
CA LEU A 33 -7.96 2.23 3.10
C LEU A 33 -7.58 2.14 1.62
N PHE A 34 -8.49 1.54 0.84
CA PHE A 34 -8.41 1.41 -0.60
C PHE A 34 -9.47 2.33 -1.21
N ASN A 35 -9.04 3.45 -1.78
CA ASN A 35 -9.93 4.40 -2.44
C ASN A 35 -10.04 4.07 -3.93
N ASN A 36 -11.26 3.96 -4.46
CA ASN A 36 -11.50 3.78 -5.90
C ASN A 36 -12.21 5.02 -6.41
N ASP A 37 -11.54 5.79 -7.26
CA ASP A 37 -12.11 6.98 -7.88
C ASP A 37 -11.61 6.98 -9.33
N ILE A 38 -12.54 7.10 -10.28
CA ILE A 38 -12.34 6.88 -11.73
C ILE A 38 -11.63 5.56 -12.07
N VAL A 39 -12.29 4.41 -11.86
CA VAL A 39 -11.71 3.06 -12.11
C VAL A 39 -12.42 2.29 -13.23
N GLY A 40 -13.19 2.97 -14.06
CA GLY A 40 -14.12 2.34 -15.01
C GLY A 40 -13.69 2.41 -16.47
N ASN A 41 -12.87 3.37 -16.87
CA ASN A 41 -12.57 3.62 -18.27
C ASN A 41 -11.16 3.12 -18.64
N SER A 42 -11.07 2.33 -19.72
CA SER A 42 -9.80 1.79 -20.23
C SER A 42 -9.21 2.59 -21.39
N THR A 43 -9.85 3.67 -21.83
CA THR A 43 -9.47 4.43 -23.02
C THR A 43 -9.33 5.91 -22.69
N GLY A 44 -8.11 6.44 -22.83
CA GLY A 44 -7.84 7.86 -22.61
C GLY A 44 -8.51 8.75 -23.65
N GLY A 45 -8.66 10.04 -23.32
CA GLY A 45 -9.22 11.03 -24.25
C GLY A 45 -8.41 11.22 -25.54
N ASN A 46 -7.15 10.76 -25.55
CA ASN A 46 -6.28 10.72 -26.72
C ASN A 46 -6.38 9.43 -27.53
N GLY A 47 -7.35 8.56 -27.24
CA GLY A 47 -7.56 7.28 -27.93
C GLY A 47 -6.62 6.15 -27.49
N ILE A 48 -5.67 6.39 -26.59
CA ILE A 48 -4.79 5.33 -26.07
C ILE A 48 -5.60 4.41 -25.16
N VAL A 49 -5.59 3.12 -25.49
CA VAL A 49 -6.23 2.07 -24.69
C VAL A 49 -5.20 1.42 -23.77
N ASP A 50 -5.54 1.31 -22.50
CA ASP A 50 -4.84 0.47 -21.52
C ASP A 50 -5.85 -0.13 -20.55
N GLY A 51 -6.32 -1.33 -20.90
CA GLY A 51 -7.18 -2.15 -20.04
C GLY A 51 -6.40 -3.16 -19.19
N SER A 52 -5.07 -3.14 -19.27
CA SER A 52 -4.18 -4.10 -18.60
C SER A 52 -3.56 -3.57 -17.33
N SER A 53 -3.68 -2.28 -17.04
CA SER A 53 -3.09 -1.69 -15.85
C SER A 53 -4.01 -0.72 -15.12
N VAL A 54 -3.70 -0.50 -13.84
CA VAL A 54 -4.34 0.49 -12.98
C VAL A 54 -3.28 1.26 -12.22
N LYS A 55 -3.46 2.56 -12.03
CA LYS A 55 -2.55 3.37 -11.20
C LYS A 55 -2.95 3.24 -9.75
N VAL A 56 -1.94 3.11 -8.88
CA VAL A 56 -2.13 3.15 -7.43
C VAL A 56 -1.28 4.28 -6.86
N TYR A 57 -1.93 5.33 -6.40
CA TYR A 57 -1.30 6.46 -5.74
C TYR A 57 -1.12 6.17 -4.26
N SER A 58 0.05 6.55 -3.75
CA SER A 58 0.35 6.49 -2.33
C SER A 58 1.30 7.64 -1.97
N GLU A 59 1.20 8.17 -0.78
CA GLU A 59 2.10 9.24 -0.35
C GLU A 59 3.36 8.70 0.31
N GLY A 60 4.43 9.48 0.19
CA GLY A 60 5.71 9.16 0.80
C GLY A 60 5.75 9.45 2.30
N PRO A 61 6.91 9.25 2.95
CA PRO A 61 8.18 8.75 2.36
C PRO A 61 8.11 7.28 1.92
N GLU A 62 9.18 6.78 1.31
CA GLU A 62 9.33 5.47 0.64
C GLU A 62 8.92 4.29 1.53
N ASP A 63 9.16 4.41 2.85
CA ASP A 63 8.82 3.40 3.86
C ASP A 63 7.57 3.77 4.69
N SER A 64 6.75 4.71 4.19
CA SER A 64 5.48 5.08 4.84
C SER A 64 4.50 3.90 4.87
N LEU A 65 3.51 3.98 5.77
CA LEU A 65 2.44 3.00 5.83
C LEU A 65 1.67 2.90 4.48
N SER A 66 1.48 4.02 3.80
CA SER A 66 0.79 4.08 2.50
C SER A 66 1.64 3.47 1.38
N ARG A 67 2.98 3.61 1.39
CA ARG A 67 3.88 2.91 0.46
C ARG A 67 3.91 1.40 0.72
N SER A 68 4.04 1.01 1.99
CA SER A 68 3.97 -0.39 2.40
C SER A 68 2.64 -1.03 1.96
N LEU A 69 1.52 -0.31 2.11
CA LEU A 69 0.20 -0.76 1.65
C LEU A 69 0.12 -0.87 0.11
N ALA A 70 0.70 0.07 -0.63
CA ALA A 70 0.71 0.03 -2.10
C ALA A 70 1.54 -1.15 -2.64
N ASN A 71 2.73 -1.38 -2.07
CA ASN A 71 3.58 -2.52 -2.40
C ASN A 71 2.90 -3.85 -2.07
N PHE A 72 2.24 -3.92 -0.91
CA PHE A 72 1.42 -5.06 -0.55
C PHE A 72 0.30 -5.30 -1.58
N ALA A 73 -0.46 -4.26 -1.92
CA ALA A 73 -1.55 -4.37 -2.91
C ALA A 73 -1.03 -4.87 -4.26
N LYS A 74 0.11 -4.35 -4.75
CA LYS A 74 0.76 -4.82 -5.99
C LYS A 74 1.13 -6.29 -5.92
N ARG A 75 1.91 -6.71 -4.92
CA ARG A 75 2.38 -8.11 -4.76
C ARG A 75 1.22 -9.10 -4.70
N ILE A 76 0.14 -8.73 -4.02
CA ILE A 76 -1.05 -9.59 -3.90
C ILE A 76 -1.88 -9.58 -5.17
N ALA A 77 -2.24 -8.40 -5.69
CA ALA A 77 -3.09 -8.30 -6.86
C ALA A 77 -2.47 -9.00 -8.07
N GLU A 78 -1.17 -8.83 -8.32
CA GLU A 78 -0.50 -9.45 -9.47
C GLU A 78 -0.32 -10.97 -9.31
N ARG A 79 -0.44 -11.51 -8.09
CA ARG A 79 -0.50 -12.97 -7.87
C ARG A 79 -1.86 -13.57 -8.20
N TYR A 80 -2.94 -12.86 -7.89
CA TYR A 80 -4.32 -13.35 -8.09
C TYR A 80 -4.95 -12.89 -9.41
N VAL A 81 -4.43 -11.81 -10.00
CA VAL A 81 -4.88 -11.20 -11.25
C VAL A 81 -3.65 -10.91 -12.13
N PRO A 82 -2.92 -11.95 -12.59
CA PRO A 82 -1.59 -11.79 -13.20
C PRO A 82 -1.57 -11.02 -14.51
N SER A 83 -2.71 -10.89 -15.18
CA SER A 83 -2.85 -10.08 -16.41
C SER A 83 -3.15 -8.61 -16.14
N HIS A 84 -3.16 -8.17 -14.88
CA HIS A 84 -3.56 -6.81 -14.49
C HIS A 84 -2.50 -6.14 -13.62
N GLU A 85 -1.73 -5.23 -14.22
CA GLU A 85 -0.59 -4.58 -13.58
C GLU A 85 -1.03 -3.45 -12.65
N LEU A 86 -0.51 -3.45 -11.42
CA LEU A 86 -0.61 -2.31 -10.50
C LEU A 86 0.61 -1.41 -10.68
N ARG A 87 0.40 -0.25 -11.31
CA ARG A 87 1.44 0.76 -11.50
C ARG A 87 1.47 1.71 -10.32
N LEU A 88 2.51 1.62 -9.51
CA LEU A 88 2.65 2.43 -8.31
C LEU A 88 3.10 3.85 -8.66
N MET A 89 2.30 4.82 -8.24
CA MET A 89 2.58 6.24 -8.44
C MET A 89 3.16 6.80 -7.14
N ALA A 90 4.43 7.20 -7.20
CA ALA A 90 5.20 7.70 -6.06
C ALA A 90 4.79 9.12 -5.61
N ARG A 91 3.50 9.36 -5.37
CA ARG A 91 2.92 10.66 -4.99
C ARG A 91 1.50 10.52 -4.45
N ARG A 92 1.06 11.53 -3.71
CA ARG A 92 -0.27 11.59 -3.08
C ARG A 92 -1.43 11.42 -4.07
N ASP A 93 -1.49 12.20 -5.16
CA ASP A 93 -2.45 12.03 -6.27
C ASP A 93 -1.85 12.69 -7.55
N ARG A 94 -2.65 12.82 -8.61
CA ARG A 94 -2.42 13.64 -9.80
C ARG A 94 -2.22 15.11 -9.40
N PHE A 95 -1.47 15.86 -10.19
CA PHE A 95 -1.21 17.28 -9.91
C PHE A 95 -2.51 18.09 -9.87
N GLY A 96 -2.69 18.89 -8.81
CA GLY A 96 -3.86 19.74 -8.62
C GLY A 96 -5.17 18.99 -8.34
N ARG A 97 -5.10 17.68 -8.04
CA ARG A 97 -6.26 16.83 -7.75
C ARG A 97 -6.10 16.16 -6.38
N GLY A 98 -7.16 15.49 -5.95
CA GLY A 98 -7.18 14.63 -4.77
C GLY A 98 -8.14 13.46 -4.97
N GLY A 99 -8.43 12.80 -3.86
CA GLY A 99 -9.50 11.83 -3.68
C GLY A 99 -9.50 11.36 -2.23
N ASP A 100 -10.48 10.56 -1.83
CA ASP A 100 -10.77 10.34 -0.40
C ASP A 100 -9.64 9.74 0.45
N HIS A 101 -8.76 8.94 -0.15
CA HIS A 101 -7.52 8.50 0.52
C HIS A 101 -6.68 9.66 1.08
N CYS A 102 -6.68 10.82 0.43
CA CYS A 102 -5.97 12.01 0.89
C CYS A 102 -6.45 12.51 2.26
N GLY A 103 -7.73 12.35 2.60
CA GLY A 103 -8.28 12.72 3.92
C GLY A 103 -7.80 11.78 5.02
N PHE A 104 -7.68 10.49 4.73
CA PHE A 104 -7.17 9.48 5.66
C PHE A 104 -5.66 9.60 5.89
N ASN A 105 -4.92 9.80 4.81
CA ASN A 105 -3.50 10.13 4.82
C ASN A 105 -3.19 11.33 5.73
N ALA A 106 -3.96 12.41 5.61
CA ALA A 106 -3.80 13.62 6.44
C ALA A 106 -3.95 13.35 7.94
N GLU A 107 -4.65 12.27 8.32
CA GLU A 107 -4.80 11.87 9.71
C GLU A 107 -3.78 10.82 10.17
N GLY A 108 -2.89 10.37 9.27
CA GLY A 108 -1.81 9.41 9.54
C GLY A 108 -2.18 7.96 9.24
N PHE A 109 -3.32 7.69 8.59
CA PHE A 109 -3.71 6.35 8.21
C PHE A 109 -3.00 5.88 6.93
N ALA A 110 -2.80 4.57 6.83
CA ALA A 110 -2.36 3.94 5.59
C ALA A 110 -3.51 3.98 4.55
N ALA A 111 -3.38 4.81 3.51
CA ALA A 111 -4.37 4.84 2.43
C ALA A 111 -3.75 4.99 1.04
N ILE A 112 -4.40 4.34 0.07
CA ILE A 112 -3.98 4.30 -1.33
C ILE A 112 -5.16 4.61 -2.26
N GLY A 113 -4.87 5.23 -3.41
CA GLY A 113 -5.86 5.65 -4.40
C GLY A 113 -5.71 4.92 -5.73
N PHE A 114 -6.70 4.15 -6.13
CA PHE A 114 -6.79 3.52 -7.44
C PHE A 114 -7.37 4.52 -8.44
N ARG A 115 -6.73 4.61 -9.62
CA ARG A 115 -7.18 5.42 -10.77
C ARG A 115 -7.00 4.61 -12.04
N GLU A 116 -7.88 4.82 -13.01
CA GLU A 116 -7.73 4.27 -14.34
C GLU A 116 -6.37 4.64 -14.97
N SER A 117 -5.85 3.75 -15.82
CA SER A 117 -4.53 3.94 -16.42
C SER A 117 -4.47 5.18 -17.32
N LYS A 118 -5.53 5.41 -18.10
CA LYS A 118 -5.62 6.51 -19.06
C LYS A 118 -6.91 7.25 -18.85
N GLU A 119 -6.79 8.47 -18.36
CA GLU A 119 -7.95 9.30 -18.06
C GLU A 119 -8.54 9.91 -19.32
N ASN A 120 -9.87 10.02 -19.31
CA ASN A 120 -10.61 10.73 -20.33
C ASN A 120 -11.28 11.99 -19.76
N TYR A 121 -10.55 13.10 -19.78
CA TYR A 121 -11.01 14.37 -19.23
C TYR A 121 -12.27 14.94 -19.92
N SER A 122 -12.57 14.54 -21.17
CA SER A 122 -13.81 14.96 -21.82
C SER A 122 -15.05 14.28 -21.22
N LYS A 123 -14.86 13.24 -20.41
CA LYS A 123 -15.89 12.48 -19.69
C LYS A 123 -15.76 12.60 -18.17
N GLN A 124 -15.25 13.73 -17.67
CA GLN A 124 -15.17 14.01 -16.23
C GLN A 124 -15.89 15.33 -15.92
N HIS A 125 -16.65 15.35 -14.81
CA HIS A 125 -17.36 16.53 -14.30
C HIS A 125 -18.26 17.26 -15.33
N ASN A 126 -18.82 16.51 -16.29
CA ASN A 126 -19.73 17.07 -17.28
C ASN A 126 -20.76 16.02 -17.73
N ALA A 127 -21.75 16.43 -18.53
CA ALA A 127 -22.86 15.57 -18.94
C ALA A 127 -22.47 14.35 -19.80
N ASN A 128 -21.24 14.30 -20.34
CA ASN A 128 -20.74 13.15 -21.10
C ASN A 128 -20.13 12.05 -20.21
N ASP A 129 -20.08 12.25 -18.89
CA ASP A 129 -19.75 11.20 -17.93
C ASP A 129 -20.95 10.27 -17.76
N THR A 130 -21.06 9.32 -18.69
CA THR A 130 -22.16 8.34 -18.75
C THR A 130 -21.63 6.92 -18.69
N ILE A 131 -22.54 5.96 -18.51
CA ILE A 131 -22.21 4.53 -18.46
C ILE A 131 -21.51 4.02 -19.73
N ASP A 132 -21.70 4.70 -20.87
CA ASP A 132 -21.04 4.37 -22.15
C ASP A 132 -19.52 4.63 -22.12
N GLY A 133 -19.05 5.41 -21.15
CA GLY A 133 -17.62 5.58 -20.86
C GLY A 133 -16.99 4.40 -20.11
N VAL A 134 -17.81 3.48 -19.56
CA VAL A 134 -17.33 2.42 -18.67
C VAL A 134 -17.04 1.15 -19.46
N SER A 135 -15.82 0.64 -19.32
CA SER A 135 -15.45 -0.71 -19.73
C SER A 135 -15.70 -1.67 -18.57
N PHE A 136 -16.84 -2.37 -18.58
CA PHE A 136 -17.17 -3.35 -17.54
C PHE A 136 -16.11 -4.45 -17.35
N PRO A 137 -15.47 -4.99 -18.41
CA PRO A 137 -14.37 -5.93 -18.23
C PRO A 137 -13.18 -5.33 -17.47
N TYR A 138 -12.83 -4.07 -17.76
CA TYR A 138 -11.75 -3.37 -17.06
C TYR A 138 -12.12 -3.09 -15.60
N LEU A 139 -13.32 -2.57 -15.36
CA LEU A 139 -13.84 -2.32 -14.02
C LEU A 139 -13.85 -3.61 -13.17
N ALA A 140 -14.23 -4.74 -13.77
CA ALA A 140 -14.21 -6.04 -13.10
C ALA A 140 -12.78 -6.48 -12.71
N GLN A 141 -11.77 -6.20 -13.55
CA GLN A 141 -10.37 -6.49 -13.21
C GLN A 141 -9.87 -5.60 -12.07
N ASN A 142 -10.19 -4.30 -12.10
CA ASN A 142 -9.90 -3.38 -11.00
C ASN A 142 -10.55 -3.85 -9.69
N ALA A 143 -11.81 -4.27 -9.74
CA ALA A 143 -12.52 -4.81 -8.58
C ALA A 143 -11.86 -6.09 -8.03
N ARG A 144 -11.44 -7.02 -8.90
CA ARG A 144 -10.72 -8.24 -8.50
C ARG A 144 -9.38 -7.93 -7.83
N ALA A 145 -8.60 -7.01 -8.41
CA ALA A 145 -7.33 -6.59 -7.85
C ALA A 145 -7.50 -5.96 -6.45
N ASN A 146 -8.49 -5.10 -6.29
CA ASN A 146 -8.83 -4.48 -5.01
C ASN A 146 -9.28 -5.54 -3.99
N ALA A 147 -10.20 -6.43 -4.38
CA ALA A 147 -10.70 -7.51 -3.54
C ALA A 147 -9.60 -8.48 -3.08
N ALA A 148 -8.66 -8.83 -3.96
CA ALA A 148 -7.52 -9.69 -3.61
C ALA A 148 -6.66 -9.06 -2.51
N GLY A 149 -6.31 -7.78 -2.65
CA GLY A 149 -5.57 -7.03 -1.63
C GLY A 149 -6.30 -6.99 -0.29
N MET A 150 -7.57 -6.59 -0.29
CA MET A 150 -8.39 -6.50 0.94
C MET A 150 -8.59 -7.86 1.62
N ALA A 151 -8.87 -8.92 0.84
CA ALA A 151 -9.12 -10.25 1.37
C ALA A 151 -7.87 -10.85 2.02
N VAL A 152 -6.71 -10.76 1.35
CA VAL A 152 -5.45 -11.26 1.93
C VAL A 152 -5.07 -10.45 3.17
N LEU A 153 -5.23 -9.13 3.15
CA LEU A 153 -4.92 -8.30 4.31
C LEU A 153 -5.81 -8.62 5.52
N ALA A 154 -7.10 -8.90 5.28
CA ALA A 154 -8.04 -9.28 6.33
C ALA A 154 -7.79 -10.68 6.92
N LEU A 155 -7.21 -11.58 6.14
CA LEU A 155 -6.84 -12.94 6.57
C LEU A 155 -5.42 -13.02 7.13
N ALA A 156 -4.60 -12.00 6.92
CA ALA A 156 -3.23 -11.94 7.40
C ALA A 156 -3.16 -11.61 8.90
N PRO A 157 -2.12 -12.07 9.61
CA PRO A 157 -1.80 -11.54 10.92
C PRO A 157 -1.46 -10.04 10.81
N PRO A 158 -1.58 -9.26 11.90
CA PRO A 158 -1.12 -7.87 11.88
C PRO A 158 0.40 -7.82 11.59
N PRO A 159 0.92 -6.71 11.05
CA PRO A 159 2.35 -6.60 10.83
C PRO A 159 3.13 -6.67 12.17
N PRO A 160 4.31 -7.32 12.19
CA PRO A 160 5.15 -7.36 13.40
C PRO A 160 5.65 -5.96 13.75
N GLN A 161 5.90 -5.70 15.03
CA GLN A 161 6.39 -4.39 15.44
C GLN A 161 7.91 -4.35 15.40
N VAL A 162 8.44 -3.31 14.77
CA VAL A 162 9.88 -3.01 14.71
C VAL A 162 10.16 -1.66 15.36
N ARG A 163 11.37 -1.49 15.88
CA ARG A 163 11.88 -0.22 16.40
C ARG A 163 13.28 0.02 15.87
N PRO A 164 13.75 1.28 15.75
CA PRO A 164 15.09 1.57 15.24
C PRO A 164 16.21 0.81 15.97
N ASN A 165 16.11 0.67 17.29
CA ASN A 165 17.11 -0.04 18.11
C ASN A 165 17.06 -1.57 18.00
N MET A 166 16.11 -2.11 17.23
CA MET A 166 16.01 -3.55 16.97
C MET A 166 16.81 -3.99 15.73
N LEU A 167 17.30 -3.06 14.91
CA LEU A 167 18.27 -3.30 13.86
C LEU A 167 19.67 -2.91 14.38
N THR A 168 20.56 -3.88 14.51
CA THR A 168 21.91 -3.66 15.04
C THR A 168 22.98 -4.39 14.24
N ARG A 169 24.26 -4.10 14.50
CA ARG A 169 25.39 -4.90 13.99
C ARG A 169 25.74 -6.00 15.01
N ARG A 170 26.16 -7.18 14.54
CA ARG A 170 26.87 -8.17 15.39
C ARG A 170 28.31 -7.70 15.69
N PRO A 171 29.06 -8.36 16.60
CA PRO A 171 30.42 -7.97 16.96
C PRO A 171 31.40 -7.83 15.79
N SER A 172 31.18 -8.57 14.69
CA SER A 172 31.95 -8.45 13.44
C SER A 172 31.84 -7.05 12.80
N GLY A 173 30.75 -6.32 13.08
CA GLY A 173 30.41 -5.05 12.43
C GLY A 173 29.76 -5.20 11.05
N TYR A 174 29.86 -6.38 10.42
CA TYR A 174 29.42 -6.60 9.04
C TYR A 174 28.07 -7.30 8.92
N ASP A 175 27.61 -7.98 9.97
CA ASP A 175 26.35 -8.73 9.93
C ASP A 175 25.20 -7.90 10.50
N ALA A 176 24.12 -7.78 9.74
CA ALA A 176 22.88 -7.18 10.20
C ALA A 176 22.17 -8.14 11.16
N ASN A 177 21.79 -7.65 12.33
CA ASN A 177 20.96 -8.35 13.30
C ASN A 177 19.59 -7.67 13.36
N LEU A 178 18.58 -8.34 12.81
CA LEU A 178 17.20 -7.87 12.77
C LEU A 178 16.44 -8.52 13.92
N ARG A 179 15.72 -7.72 14.71
CA ARG A 179 14.81 -8.20 15.77
C ARG A 179 13.43 -7.57 15.60
N TRP A 180 12.39 -8.27 16.00
CA TRP A 180 11.02 -7.74 15.96
C TRP A 180 10.16 -8.32 17.08
N THR A 181 9.11 -7.60 17.45
CA THR A 181 8.07 -8.14 18.32
C THR A 181 7.18 -9.08 17.50
N ALA A 182 6.93 -10.27 18.03
CA ALA A 182 6.08 -11.26 17.39
C ALA A 182 4.68 -10.71 17.07
N SER A 183 4.14 -11.11 15.92
CA SER A 183 2.77 -10.82 15.55
C SER A 183 1.82 -11.92 16.05
N PRO A 184 0.66 -11.56 16.66
CA PRO A 184 -0.38 -12.53 17.01
C PRO A 184 -0.76 -13.44 15.83
N ASN A 185 -0.88 -14.73 16.10
CA ASN A 185 -1.25 -15.78 15.13
C ASN A 185 -0.27 -15.95 13.95
N ALA A 186 0.91 -15.35 13.99
CA ALA A 186 1.94 -15.63 13.00
C ALA A 186 2.53 -17.04 13.19
N VAL A 187 2.73 -17.77 12.09
CA VAL A 187 3.42 -19.07 12.04
C VAL A 187 4.81 -18.96 11.41
N GLY A 188 5.19 -17.76 10.96
CA GLY A 188 6.51 -17.47 10.44
C GLY A 188 6.65 -16.02 10.01
N TYR A 189 7.84 -15.67 9.54
CA TYR A 189 8.17 -14.31 9.10
C TYR A 189 8.96 -14.34 7.79
N ARG A 190 8.82 -13.25 7.04
CA ARG A 190 9.61 -12.98 5.83
C ARG A 190 10.37 -11.67 6.02
N VAL A 191 11.67 -11.71 5.80
CA VAL A 191 12.55 -10.54 5.80
C VAL A 191 12.66 -10.00 4.38
N PHE A 192 12.63 -8.68 4.25
CA PHE A 192 12.79 -7.93 3.02
C PHE A 192 14.00 -7.02 3.12
N TRP A 193 14.71 -6.79 2.03
CA TRP A 193 15.74 -5.78 1.97
C TRP A 193 15.87 -5.16 0.58
N ARG A 194 16.41 -3.95 0.57
CA ARG A 194 16.74 -3.18 -0.64
C ARG A 194 17.95 -2.30 -0.39
N ASN A 195 18.64 -1.88 -1.45
CA ASN A 195 19.63 -0.80 -1.36
C ASN A 195 18.98 0.47 -0.76
N ALA A 196 19.74 1.25 0.01
CA ALA A 196 19.21 2.43 0.70
C ALA A 196 18.51 3.44 -0.24
N TRP A 197 18.98 3.56 -1.49
CA TRP A 197 18.42 4.45 -2.51
C TRP A 197 17.34 3.80 -3.40
N ALA A 198 17.14 2.49 -3.32
CA ALA A 198 16.17 1.80 -4.17
C ALA A 198 14.73 2.18 -3.76
N PRO A 199 13.81 2.45 -4.69
CA PRO A 199 12.46 2.89 -4.37
C PRO A 199 11.55 1.77 -3.85
N ASP A 200 11.93 0.51 -4.04
CA ASP A 200 11.12 -0.67 -3.69
C ASP A 200 11.99 -1.82 -3.15
N TRP A 201 11.34 -2.80 -2.54
CA TRP A 201 11.94 -4.02 -2.02
C TRP A 201 12.52 -4.86 -3.17
N GLU A 202 13.83 -5.10 -3.14
CA GLU A 202 14.53 -5.83 -4.20
C GLU A 202 14.61 -7.34 -3.89
N HIS A 203 14.56 -7.69 -2.61
CA HIS A 203 14.79 -9.05 -2.16
C HIS A 203 13.91 -9.42 -0.98
N GLU A 204 13.64 -10.73 -0.87
CA GLU A 204 12.89 -11.31 0.24
C GLU A 204 13.41 -12.71 0.61
N MET A 205 13.23 -13.10 1.88
CA MET A 205 13.59 -14.41 2.40
C MET A 205 12.64 -14.82 3.53
N TYR A 206 12.05 -16.02 3.43
CA TYR A 206 11.30 -16.61 4.54
C TYR A 206 12.27 -17.15 5.59
N VAL A 207 12.06 -16.79 6.86
CA VAL A 207 12.99 -17.09 7.98
C VAL A 207 12.39 -17.98 9.06
N GLY A 208 11.19 -18.54 8.82
CA GLY A 208 10.50 -19.39 9.79
C GLY A 208 9.92 -18.62 10.97
N ASN A 209 9.54 -19.35 12.02
CA ASN A 209 8.93 -18.77 13.23
C ASN A 209 9.99 -18.31 14.23
N VAL A 210 10.67 -17.22 13.88
CA VAL A 210 11.70 -16.56 14.71
C VAL A 210 11.34 -15.10 14.93
N THR A 211 11.96 -14.47 15.94
CA THR A 211 11.85 -13.01 16.18
C THR A 211 13.19 -12.30 16.11
N GLU A 212 14.24 -13.02 15.74
CA GLU A 212 15.59 -12.52 15.50
C GLU A 212 16.18 -13.25 14.30
N PHE A 213 16.84 -12.51 13.41
CA PHE A 213 17.51 -13.07 12.25
C PHE A 213 18.81 -12.31 11.98
N VAL A 214 19.90 -13.06 11.77
CA VAL A 214 21.21 -12.50 11.42
C VAL A 214 21.45 -12.70 9.94
N MET A 215 21.69 -11.60 9.22
CA MET A 215 22.06 -11.63 7.82
C MET A 215 23.58 -11.40 7.69
N PRO A 216 24.35 -12.44 7.31
CA PRO A 216 25.80 -12.35 7.24
C PRO A 216 26.25 -11.39 6.14
N ASN A 217 27.31 -10.63 6.40
CA ASN A 217 27.92 -9.68 5.45
C ASN A 217 26.92 -8.68 4.83
N LYS A 218 25.97 -8.22 5.62
CA LYS A 218 24.98 -7.23 5.21
C LYS A 218 25.09 -5.99 6.09
N ASN A 219 25.72 -4.94 5.56
CA ASN A 219 25.82 -3.67 6.24
C ASN A 219 24.43 -3.03 6.38
N ILE A 220 24.10 -2.61 7.60
CA ILE A 220 22.82 -1.97 7.93
C ILE A 220 22.68 -0.55 7.38
N ASP A 221 23.78 0.13 7.03
CA ASP A 221 23.74 1.51 6.50
C ASP A 221 23.53 1.53 4.99
N ASP A 222 23.94 0.49 4.28
CA ASP A 222 23.83 0.39 2.82
C ASP A 222 22.44 -0.08 2.36
N HIS A 223 21.61 -0.53 3.29
CA HIS A 223 20.34 -1.20 3.02
C HIS A 223 19.21 -0.73 3.93
N VAL A 224 17.99 -0.79 3.40
CA VAL A 224 16.77 -0.77 4.22
C VAL A 224 16.27 -2.20 4.39
N PHE A 225 15.80 -2.52 5.61
CA PHE A 225 15.23 -3.83 5.94
C PHE A 225 13.78 -3.68 6.33
N GLY A 226 13.02 -4.76 6.14
CA GLY A 226 11.66 -4.88 6.63
C GLY A 226 11.30 -6.31 6.96
N VAL A 227 10.21 -6.48 7.71
CA VAL A 227 9.69 -7.80 8.06
C VAL A 227 8.18 -7.84 7.94
N ALA A 228 7.65 -8.93 7.39
CA ALA A 228 6.22 -9.24 7.37
C ALA A 228 5.95 -10.52 8.15
N ALA A 229 4.79 -10.60 8.79
CA ALA A 229 4.30 -11.81 9.45
C ALA A 229 3.56 -12.69 8.43
N VAL A 230 3.66 -14.01 8.61
CA VAL A 230 2.97 -15.02 7.79
C VAL A 230 2.01 -15.79 8.68
N GLY A 231 0.74 -15.84 8.32
CA GLY A 231 -0.30 -16.58 9.06
C GLY A 231 -0.43 -18.06 8.62
N PRO A 232 -1.26 -18.87 9.31
CA PRO A 232 -1.44 -20.29 9.02
C PRO A 232 -1.90 -20.60 7.59
N GLY A 233 -2.63 -19.66 6.95
CA GLY A 233 -3.05 -19.77 5.54
C GLY A 233 -2.02 -19.29 4.51
N GLY A 234 -0.79 -18.97 4.94
CA GLY A 234 0.24 -18.40 4.07
C GLY A 234 0.02 -16.93 3.67
N HIS A 235 -1.00 -16.28 4.24
CA HIS A 235 -1.26 -14.85 4.02
C HIS A 235 -0.25 -14.02 4.81
N GLU A 236 0.35 -13.05 4.12
CA GLU A 236 1.39 -12.17 4.66
C GLU A 236 0.78 -10.82 5.08
N SER A 237 1.31 -10.20 6.13
CA SER A 237 0.99 -8.83 6.49
C SER A 237 1.60 -7.81 5.50
N THR A 238 1.30 -6.52 5.69
CA THR A 238 2.17 -5.45 5.17
C THR A 238 3.57 -5.52 5.78
N ILE A 239 4.53 -4.83 5.18
CA ILE A 239 5.94 -4.86 5.61
C ILE A 239 6.15 -3.77 6.66
N SER A 240 6.70 -4.15 7.81
CA SER A 240 7.22 -3.25 8.82
C SER A 240 8.69 -2.94 8.53
N ALA A 241 8.97 -1.76 8.00
CA ALA A 241 10.32 -1.30 7.69
C ALA A 241 11.05 -0.80 8.94
N TYR A 242 12.34 -1.11 9.06
CA TYR A 242 13.23 -0.54 10.07
C TYR A 242 13.65 0.86 9.63
N VAL A 243 12.85 1.86 9.97
CA VAL A 243 13.15 3.26 9.65
C VAL A 243 13.33 4.09 10.89
N MET A 244 14.22 5.09 10.79
CA MET A 244 14.26 6.15 11.78
C MET A 244 12.98 6.98 11.66
N ALA A 245 12.46 7.44 12.80
CA ALA A 245 11.36 8.39 12.77
C ALA A 245 11.78 9.61 11.93
N PRO A 246 10.89 10.13 11.04
CA PRO A 246 11.13 11.42 10.41
C PRO A 246 11.47 12.46 11.47
N ARG A 247 12.34 13.42 11.13
CA ARG A 247 12.48 14.59 12.00
C ARG A 247 11.13 15.28 12.07
N ASN A 248 10.65 15.57 13.28
CA ASN A 248 9.53 16.48 13.44
C ASN A 248 10.03 17.86 13.02
N ASP A 249 9.60 18.33 11.87
CA ASP A 249 9.74 19.71 11.39
C ASP A 249 8.65 20.62 11.99
#